data_AF-A0A430DG56-F1
#
_entry.id   AF-A0A430DG56-F1
#
_cell.length_a   1.000
_cell.length_b   1.000
_cell.length_c   1.000
_cell.angle_alpha   90.00
_cell.angle_beta   90.00
_cell.angle_gamma   90.00
#
_symmetry.space_group_name_H-M   'P 1'
#
loop_
_entity.id
_entity.type
_entity.pdbx_description
1 polymer ?
#
loop_
_entity_poly.entity_id
_entity_poly.type
_entity_poly.pdbx_seq_one_letter_code
_entity_poly.pdbx_strand_id
1 'polypeptide(L)'
;MLPFERLLVAAAILVLASCERTPVQDQHNVTSAQHAAEASAMGERHAEPDVAWASLDPKVGQYPSQIGLFTKSAVVDDLRALLGEARLQTLRQNFETASPLQRDGTVLFTSGNRAHEGGSEAAYLLLDQAHKAVEVGLWTNGALSVYKTPGSHIRKPADIRTMIANSAAPISTAPSPMETPLARKAIKTLFEGDHVTYEAAFVDLDGDGKQDIVAYASGPEYCGSGGCSMGILRATGKGYDTIGRTTVTQLPIRLLSSRSHGLHDLGVAVSGGGASGHAVRLRFDGRRYPSNPTTLPDSATMSTEAGHVLIPSAR
;
A
#
# COMPACT_ATOMS: atom_id res chain seq x y z
N MET A 1 50.94 -55.75 25.54
CA MET A 1 51.98 -56.65 24.99
C MET A 1 51.85 -56.62 23.47
N LEU A 2 52.67 -55.81 22.81
CA LEU A 2 53.10 -56.06 21.42
C LEU A 2 54.17 -57.16 21.48
N PRO A 3 54.30 -58.02 20.46
CA PRO A 3 55.30 -57.80 19.40
C PRO A 3 54.83 -58.45 18.05
N PHE A 4 55.47 -58.39 16.88
CA PHE A 4 56.74 -57.91 16.35
C PHE A 4 56.61 -58.00 14.81
N GLU A 5 57.27 -57.11 14.07
CA GLU A 5 57.54 -57.26 12.64
C GLU A 5 58.57 -58.35 12.32
N ARG A 6 58.59 -58.86 11.06
CA ARG A 6 59.82 -59.13 10.29
C ARG A 6 59.56 -59.42 8.79
N LEU A 7 59.88 -58.42 7.97
CA LEU A 7 60.69 -58.38 6.73
C LEU A 7 61.15 -59.70 6.04
N LEU A 8 60.92 -59.83 4.71
CA LEU A 8 61.92 -59.96 3.60
C LEU A 8 61.22 -60.41 2.26
N VAL A 9 61.27 -59.60 1.19
CA VAL A 9 62.13 -59.71 -0.04
C VAL A 9 61.85 -60.91 -0.96
N ALA A 10 61.44 -60.64 -2.21
CA ALA A 10 62.17 -60.97 -3.45
C ALA A 10 61.30 -60.81 -4.71
N ALA A 11 61.88 -60.13 -5.71
CA ALA A 11 61.35 -59.96 -7.06
C ALA A 11 61.64 -61.19 -7.95
N ALA A 12 60.76 -61.48 -8.90
CA ALA A 12 61.11 -62.14 -10.15
C ALA A 12 60.03 -61.88 -11.22
N ILE A 13 60.43 -61.17 -12.27
CA ILE A 13 59.69 -60.96 -13.52
C ILE A 13 59.83 -62.24 -14.35
N LEU A 14 58.73 -62.81 -14.81
CA LEU A 14 58.71 -63.74 -15.94
C LEU A 14 57.57 -63.34 -16.89
N VAL A 15 57.95 -62.81 -18.05
CA VAL A 15 57.10 -62.61 -19.21
C VAL A 15 57.00 -63.94 -19.95
N LEU A 16 55.79 -64.35 -20.36
CA LEU A 16 55.49 -64.84 -21.72
C LEU A 16 54.02 -65.30 -21.87
N ALA A 17 53.50 -65.00 -23.07
CA ALA A 17 52.44 -65.66 -23.82
C ALA A 17 50.97 -65.32 -23.51
N SER A 18 50.44 -64.48 -24.41
CA SER A 18 49.06 -64.19 -24.77
C SER A 18 48.07 -65.35 -24.69
N CYS A 19 46.89 -65.05 -24.15
CA CYS A 19 45.62 -65.47 -24.74
C CYS A 19 44.68 -64.27 -24.77
N GLU A 20 44.21 -63.94 -25.97
CA GLU A 20 43.14 -62.98 -26.23
C GLU A 20 41.90 -63.28 -25.40
N ARG A 21 41.45 -62.27 -24.66
CA ARG A 21 40.03 -62.09 -24.34
C ARG A 21 39.71 -60.61 -24.48
N THR A 22 38.89 -60.30 -25.46
CA THR A 22 38.18 -59.05 -25.62
C THR A 22 37.34 -58.77 -24.38
N PRO A 23 37.47 -57.59 -23.73
CA PRO A 23 36.42 -57.05 -22.88
C PRO A 23 35.62 -56.02 -23.67
N VAL A 24 34.34 -56.31 -23.79
CA VAL A 24 33.27 -55.38 -24.17
C VAL A 24 33.41 -54.09 -23.35
N GLN A 25 33.45 -52.96 -24.06
CA GLN A 25 33.38 -51.62 -23.46
C GLN A 25 31.98 -51.41 -22.89
N ASP A 26 31.83 -51.44 -21.56
CA ASP A 26 30.66 -50.82 -20.92
C ASP A 26 30.88 -49.30 -20.87
N GLN A 27 30.45 -48.65 -21.95
CA GLN A 27 30.28 -47.21 -22.03
C GLN A 27 29.03 -46.76 -21.25
N HIS A 28 28.91 -47.07 -19.96
CA HIS A 28 27.82 -46.56 -19.12
C HIS A 28 28.38 -45.99 -17.80
N ASN A 29 29.27 -45.00 -17.87
CA ASN A 29 29.59 -44.22 -16.67
C ASN A 29 30.02 -42.77 -16.90
N VAL A 30 29.82 -42.22 -18.11
CA VAL A 30 30.06 -40.79 -18.39
C VAL A 30 28.77 -39.97 -18.23
N THR A 31 27.60 -40.62 -18.29
CA THR A 31 26.30 -39.96 -18.24
C THR A 31 25.91 -39.50 -16.83
N SER A 32 26.40 -40.14 -15.76
CA SER A 32 25.95 -39.82 -14.39
C SER A 32 26.69 -38.64 -13.74
N ALA A 33 27.92 -38.34 -14.16
CA ALA A 33 28.67 -37.18 -13.67
C ALA A 33 28.34 -35.88 -14.43
N GLN A 34 27.93 -35.97 -15.71
CA GLN A 34 27.44 -34.82 -16.48
C GLN A 34 26.02 -34.41 -16.06
N HIS A 35 25.14 -35.37 -15.73
CA HIS A 35 23.81 -35.03 -15.20
C HIS A 35 23.84 -34.36 -13.81
N ALA A 36 24.85 -34.65 -12.97
CA ALA A 36 24.99 -33.99 -11.68
C ALA A 36 25.55 -32.55 -11.80
N ALA A 37 26.41 -32.30 -12.79
CA ALA A 37 26.91 -30.95 -13.09
C ALA A 37 25.85 -30.08 -13.81
N GLU A 38 25.02 -30.66 -14.68
CA GLU A 38 23.89 -29.96 -15.31
C GLU A 38 22.72 -29.71 -14.34
N ALA A 39 22.53 -30.56 -13.33
CA ALA A 39 21.54 -30.32 -12.28
C ALA A 39 21.92 -29.16 -11.32
N SER A 40 23.22 -28.86 -11.17
CA SER A 40 23.68 -27.73 -10.35
C SER A 40 23.77 -26.41 -11.13
N ALA A 41 23.69 -26.44 -12.46
CA ALA A 41 23.63 -25.25 -13.32
C ALA A 41 22.19 -24.85 -13.72
N MET A 42 21.18 -25.62 -13.30
CA MET A 42 19.76 -25.31 -13.51
C MET A 42 19.10 -24.67 -12.26
N GLY A 43 19.91 -24.04 -11.38
CA GLY A 43 19.46 -23.37 -10.16
C GLY A 43 19.39 -21.84 -10.25
N GLU A 44 20.06 -21.22 -11.22
CA GLU A 44 20.09 -19.76 -11.38
C GLU A 44 20.00 -19.40 -12.87
N ARG A 45 18.90 -19.78 -13.53
CA ARG A 45 18.44 -18.97 -14.66
C ARG A 45 17.94 -17.66 -14.04
N HIS A 46 18.80 -16.66 -13.99
CA HIS A 46 18.33 -15.27 -13.98
C HIS A 46 17.33 -15.18 -15.14
N ALA A 47 16.04 -15.07 -14.83
CA ALA A 47 15.01 -14.88 -15.82
C ALA A 47 15.42 -13.65 -16.63
N GLU A 48 15.67 -13.82 -17.93
CA GLU A 48 15.85 -12.67 -18.81
C GLU A 48 14.60 -11.78 -18.64
N PRO A 49 14.78 -10.46 -18.42
CA PRO A 49 13.65 -9.58 -18.22
C PRO A 49 12.78 -9.68 -19.46
N ASP A 50 11.53 -10.07 -19.26
CA ASP A 50 10.57 -10.08 -20.35
C ASP A 50 10.47 -8.66 -20.91
N VAL A 51 11.00 -8.48 -22.12
CA VAL A 51 11.16 -7.18 -22.76
C VAL A 51 9.82 -6.44 -22.84
N ALA A 52 8.71 -7.18 -22.96
CA ALA A 52 7.37 -6.63 -22.94
C ALA A 52 7.03 -5.98 -21.57
N TRP A 53 7.19 -6.70 -20.47
CA TRP A 53 6.92 -6.17 -19.13
C TRP A 53 7.95 -5.14 -18.67
N ALA A 54 9.21 -5.22 -19.13
CA ALA A 54 10.25 -4.22 -18.87
C ALA A 54 9.89 -2.84 -19.47
N SER A 55 9.01 -2.79 -20.48
CA SER A 55 8.50 -1.52 -21.04
C SER A 55 7.71 -0.66 -20.04
N LEU A 56 7.37 -1.20 -18.87
CA LEU A 56 6.72 -0.47 -17.77
C LEU A 56 7.71 0.36 -16.92
N ASP A 57 8.99 0.04 -16.94
CA ASP A 57 10.02 0.73 -16.16
C ASP A 57 10.10 2.23 -16.44
N PRO A 58 10.19 2.68 -17.72
CA PRO A 58 10.20 4.11 -18.02
C PRO A 58 8.86 4.81 -17.76
N LYS A 59 7.80 4.07 -17.38
CA LYS A 59 6.46 4.60 -17.10
C LYS A 59 6.23 4.87 -15.60
N VAL A 60 7.18 4.51 -14.73
CA VAL A 60 7.13 4.87 -13.30
C VAL A 60 7.01 6.40 -13.16
N GLY A 61 6.14 6.85 -12.27
CA GLY A 61 5.79 8.26 -12.06
C GLY A 61 4.63 8.76 -12.94
N GLN A 62 4.17 7.98 -13.92
CA GLN A 62 3.07 8.38 -14.81
C GLN A 62 1.75 7.71 -14.40
N TYR A 63 0.63 8.36 -14.71
CA TYR A 63 -0.69 7.84 -14.31
C TYR A 63 -1.16 6.69 -15.20
N PRO A 64 -1.84 5.67 -14.63
CA PRO A 64 -2.34 4.51 -15.38
C PRO A 64 -3.16 4.86 -16.64
N SER A 65 -3.98 5.92 -16.57
CA SER A 65 -4.78 6.42 -17.70
C SER A 65 -3.92 6.98 -18.84
N GLN A 66 -2.85 7.71 -18.51
CA GLN A 66 -1.92 8.31 -19.49
C GLN A 66 -1.14 7.23 -20.23
N ILE A 67 -0.71 6.19 -19.51
CA ILE A 67 0.13 5.14 -20.08
C ILE A 67 -0.68 3.98 -20.69
N GLY A 68 -2.01 4.01 -20.55
CA GLY A 68 -2.90 2.95 -21.01
C GLY A 68 -2.68 1.62 -20.29
N LEU A 69 -2.37 1.67 -18.99
CA LEU A 69 -1.95 0.49 -18.21
C LEU A 69 -2.96 -0.66 -18.30
N PHE A 70 -4.26 -0.36 -18.29
CA PHE A 70 -5.33 -1.36 -18.31
C PHE A 70 -5.98 -1.54 -19.69
N THR A 71 -5.49 -0.86 -20.74
CA THR A 71 -6.12 -0.85 -22.07
C THR A 71 -5.21 -1.34 -23.18
N LYS A 72 -3.92 -0.99 -23.15
CA LYS A 72 -2.97 -1.29 -24.23
C LYS A 72 -1.54 -1.59 -23.78
N SER A 73 -1.32 -1.80 -22.49
CA SER A 73 0.02 -2.09 -21.96
C SER A 73 0.37 -3.57 -22.08
N ALA A 74 1.64 -3.90 -21.84
CA ALA A 74 2.14 -5.27 -21.86
C ALA A 74 1.48 -6.22 -20.84
N VAL A 75 0.79 -5.69 -19.82
CA VAL A 75 0.14 -6.49 -18.77
C VAL A 75 -1.37 -6.69 -19.01
N VAL A 76 -1.94 -6.11 -20.05
CA VAL A 76 -3.40 -6.14 -20.27
C VAL A 76 -3.91 -7.56 -20.52
N ASP A 77 -3.16 -8.37 -21.26
CA ASP A 77 -3.58 -9.74 -21.56
C ASP A 77 -3.50 -10.62 -20.30
N ASP A 78 -2.46 -10.46 -19.49
CA ASP A 78 -2.33 -11.12 -18.18
C ASP A 78 -3.46 -10.70 -17.22
N LEU A 79 -3.79 -9.41 -17.18
CA LEU A 79 -4.90 -8.88 -16.38
C LEU A 79 -6.25 -9.42 -16.85
N ARG A 80 -6.48 -9.50 -18.17
CA ARG A 80 -7.71 -10.06 -18.73
C ARG A 80 -7.83 -11.54 -18.42
N ALA A 81 -6.74 -12.29 -18.54
CA ALA A 81 -6.72 -13.72 -18.21
C ALA A 81 -6.99 -13.95 -16.72
N LEU A 82 -6.45 -13.10 -15.84
CA LEU A 82 -6.62 -13.21 -14.39
C LEU A 82 -8.02 -12.80 -13.91
N LEU A 83 -8.57 -11.72 -14.46
CA LEU A 83 -9.79 -11.08 -13.94
C LEU A 83 -11.06 -11.46 -14.73
N GLY A 84 -10.91 -11.74 -16.02
CA GLY A 84 -12.00 -11.70 -17.00
C GLY A 84 -12.43 -10.26 -17.32
N GLU A 85 -13.22 -10.10 -18.40
CA GLU A 85 -13.59 -8.78 -18.92
C GLU A 85 -14.40 -7.93 -17.93
N ALA A 86 -15.37 -8.53 -17.24
CA ALA A 86 -16.23 -7.79 -16.31
C ALA A 86 -15.43 -7.15 -15.16
N ARG A 87 -14.50 -7.90 -14.57
CA ARG A 87 -13.67 -7.39 -13.47
C ARG A 87 -12.55 -6.48 -13.96
N LEU A 88 -12.05 -6.69 -15.18
CA LEU A 88 -11.13 -5.74 -15.81
C LEU A 88 -11.82 -4.38 -16.04
N GLN A 89 -13.11 -4.38 -16.37
CA GLN A 89 -13.90 -3.16 -16.45
C GLN A 89 -14.07 -2.51 -15.06
N THR A 90 -14.38 -3.29 -14.03
CA THR A 90 -14.42 -2.79 -12.63
C THR A 90 -13.07 -2.21 -12.20
N LEU A 91 -11.96 -2.87 -12.53
CA LEU A 91 -10.61 -2.38 -12.25
C LEU A 91 -10.39 -0.99 -12.88
N ARG A 92 -10.81 -0.79 -14.13
CA ARG A 92 -10.69 0.51 -14.82
C ARG A 92 -11.50 1.60 -14.11
N GLN A 93 -12.74 1.30 -13.71
CA GLN A 93 -13.60 2.23 -12.97
C GLN A 93 -13.00 2.57 -11.60
N ASN A 94 -12.45 1.58 -10.90
CA ASN A 94 -11.82 1.77 -9.60
C ASN A 94 -10.44 2.43 -9.72
N PHE A 95 -10.05 2.92 -10.90
CA PHE A 95 -8.84 3.69 -11.16
C PHE A 95 -9.13 5.06 -11.80
N GLU A 96 -10.39 5.54 -11.74
CA GLU A 96 -10.74 6.91 -12.15
C GLU A 96 -9.91 7.96 -11.40
N THR A 97 -9.71 7.77 -10.10
CA THR A 97 -8.77 8.53 -9.27
C THR A 97 -7.64 7.60 -8.86
N ALA A 98 -6.47 7.73 -9.49
CA ALA A 98 -5.34 6.82 -9.28
C ALA A 98 -4.08 7.54 -8.78
N SER A 99 -3.20 6.81 -8.10
CA SER A 99 -1.79 7.17 -7.93
C SER A 99 -1.02 6.88 -9.22
N PRO A 100 0.14 7.53 -9.46
CA PRO A 100 1.01 7.14 -10.56
C PRO A 100 1.52 5.70 -10.36
N LEU A 101 2.06 5.11 -11.42
CA LEU A 101 2.80 3.86 -11.33
C LEU A 101 4.05 4.08 -10.46
N GLN A 102 4.21 3.30 -9.40
CA GLN A 102 5.29 3.41 -8.42
C GLN A 102 6.14 2.14 -8.41
N ARG A 103 7.31 2.21 -7.77
CA ARG A 103 8.22 1.08 -7.59
C ARG A 103 8.62 0.95 -6.12
N ASP A 104 8.52 -0.27 -5.58
CA ASP A 104 9.07 -0.66 -4.29
C ASP A 104 9.93 -1.93 -4.47
N GLY A 105 11.24 -1.73 -4.55
CA GLY A 105 12.18 -2.78 -4.92
C GLY A 105 11.88 -3.35 -6.32
N THR A 106 11.60 -4.65 -6.38
CA THR A 106 11.28 -5.36 -7.61
C THR A 106 9.80 -5.28 -8.01
N VAL A 107 8.93 -4.71 -7.16
CA VAL A 107 7.49 -4.65 -7.39
C VAL A 107 7.12 -3.30 -7.99
N LEU A 108 6.48 -3.32 -9.15
CA LEU A 108 5.75 -2.17 -9.68
C LEU A 108 4.33 -2.20 -9.12
N PHE A 109 3.82 -1.05 -8.69
CA PHE A 109 2.49 -0.99 -8.10
C PHE A 109 1.78 0.32 -8.38
N THR A 110 0.46 0.30 -8.28
CA THR A 110 -0.38 1.49 -8.31
C THR A 110 -1.68 1.17 -7.57
N SER A 111 -2.39 2.20 -7.13
CA SER A 111 -3.68 2.08 -6.46
C SER A 111 -4.60 3.19 -6.90
N GLY A 112 -5.90 2.98 -6.77
CA GLY A 112 -6.88 3.99 -7.06
C GLY A 112 -8.24 3.68 -6.46
N ASN A 113 -9.17 4.58 -6.73
CA ASN A 113 -10.58 4.41 -6.45
C ASN A 113 -11.43 5.03 -7.55
N ARG A 114 -12.69 4.59 -7.60
CA ARG A 114 -13.73 5.27 -8.37
C ARG A 114 -13.94 6.67 -7.78
N ALA A 115 -14.24 7.66 -8.61
CA ALA A 115 -14.36 9.04 -8.16
C ALA A 115 -15.37 9.15 -7.00
N HIS A 116 -14.96 9.82 -5.92
CA HIS A 116 -15.75 10.00 -4.68
C HIS A 116 -16.11 8.71 -3.90
N GLU A 117 -15.58 7.54 -4.29
CA GLU A 117 -15.89 6.24 -3.68
C GLU A 117 -14.65 5.54 -3.10
N GLY A 118 -13.79 6.31 -2.43
CA GLY A 118 -12.62 5.78 -1.72
C GLY A 118 -13.02 4.77 -0.64
N GLY A 119 -12.38 3.60 -0.64
CA GLY A 119 -12.60 2.54 0.36
C GLY A 119 -13.78 1.60 0.08
N SER A 120 -14.81 2.03 -0.66
CA SER A 120 -15.91 1.17 -1.12
C SER A 120 -15.63 0.56 -2.50
N GLU A 121 -15.09 1.37 -3.40
CA GLU A 121 -14.84 1.04 -4.81
C GLU A 121 -13.41 1.43 -5.18
N ALA A 122 -12.48 0.74 -4.52
CA ALA A 122 -11.03 0.92 -4.65
C ALA A 122 -10.39 -0.26 -5.37
N ALA A 123 -9.13 -0.08 -5.78
CA ALA A 123 -8.32 -1.17 -6.30
C ALA A 123 -6.82 -0.92 -6.10
N TYR A 124 -6.05 -2.00 -6.05
CA TYR A 124 -4.60 -1.95 -6.26
C TYR A 124 -4.17 -2.94 -7.32
N LEU A 125 -3.03 -2.65 -7.94
CA LEU A 125 -2.29 -3.53 -8.82
C LEU A 125 -0.86 -3.68 -8.32
N LEU A 126 -0.38 -4.91 -8.21
CA LEU A 126 1.02 -5.27 -8.02
C LEU A 126 1.50 -6.09 -9.21
N LEU A 127 2.71 -5.79 -9.67
CA LEU A 127 3.38 -6.46 -10.77
C LEU A 127 4.78 -6.88 -10.30
N ASP A 128 5.04 -8.18 -10.36
CA ASP A 128 6.37 -8.75 -10.23
C ASP A 128 6.87 -9.12 -11.63
N GLN A 129 7.73 -8.27 -12.17
CA GLN A 129 8.25 -8.40 -13.53
C GLN A 129 9.17 -9.61 -13.69
N ALA A 130 9.87 -10.04 -12.63
CA ALA A 130 10.82 -11.15 -12.70
C ALA A 130 10.11 -12.49 -12.88
N HIS A 131 8.94 -12.65 -12.27
CA HIS A 131 8.16 -13.89 -12.29
C HIS A 131 6.90 -13.80 -13.16
N LYS A 132 6.70 -12.68 -13.88
CA LYS A 132 5.44 -12.34 -14.57
C LYS A 132 4.20 -12.59 -13.71
N ALA A 133 4.27 -12.19 -12.44
CA ALA A 133 3.18 -12.37 -11.51
C ALA A 133 2.41 -11.06 -11.32
N VAL A 134 1.08 -11.19 -11.28
CA VAL A 134 0.16 -10.10 -11.02
C VAL A 134 -0.58 -10.39 -9.73
N GLU A 135 -0.81 -9.34 -8.92
CA GLU A 135 -1.84 -9.36 -7.89
C GLU A 135 -2.72 -8.12 -8.03
N VAL A 136 -4.04 -8.31 -8.03
CA VAL A 136 -5.05 -7.25 -8.07
C VAL A 136 -5.95 -7.40 -6.86
N GLY A 137 -6.06 -6.35 -6.06
CA GLY A 137 -7.13 -6.20 -5.09
C GLY A 137 -8.25 -5.34 -5.67
N LEU A 138 -9.48 -5.81 -5.61
CA LEU A 138 -10.69 -5.05 -5.96
C LEU A 138 -11.59 -4.94 -4.73
N TRP A 139 -11.89 -3.72 -4.32
CA TRP A 139 -12.99 -3.46 -3.41
C TRP A 139 -14.26 -3.22 -4.22
N THR A 140 -15.30 -3.96 -3.86
CA THR A 140 -16.66 -3.73 -4.36
C THR A 140 -17.59 -3.74 -3.16
N ASN A 141 -18.36 -2.66 -2.98
CA ASN A 141 -19.15 -2.40 -1.80
C ASN A 141 -18.34 -2.55 -0.48
N GLY A 142 -17.06 -2.15 -0.50
CA GLY A 142 -16.15 -2.25 0.65
C GLY A 142 -15.60 -3.66 0.92
N ALA A 143 -16.03 -4.68 0.18
CA ALA A 143 -15.48 -6.03 0.30
C ALA A 143 -14.26 -6.20 -0.62
N LEU A 144 -13.10 -6.52 -0.04
CA LEU A 144 -11.89 -6.83 -0.79
C LEU A 144 -11.96 -8.24 -1.39
N SER A 145 -11.82 -8.34 -2.71
CA SER A 145 -11.48 -9.56 -3.44
C SER A 145 -10.07 -9.46 -3.99
N VAL A 146 -9.23 -10.48 -3.72
CA VAL A 146 -7.85 -10.54 -4.24
C VAL A 146 -7.74 -11.60 -5.33
N TYR A 147 -7.22 -11.20 -6.48
CA TYR A 147 -6.92 -12.06 -7.62
C TYR A 147 -5.42 -12.04 -7.84
N LYS A 148 -4.78 -13.20 -7.92
CA LYS A 148 -3.34 -13.27 -8.15
C LYS A 148 -2.94 -14.42 -9.06
N THR A 149 -1.80 -14.28 -9.73
CA THR A 149 -1.19 -15.38 -10.47
C THR A 149 -0.99 -16.59 -9.53
N PRO A 150 -1.46 -17.80 -9.89
CA PRO A 150 -1.34 -18.98 -9.01
C PRO A 150 0.10 -19.25 -8.58
N GLY A 151 0.29 -19.59 -7.30
CA GLY A 151 1.63 -19.85 -6.73
C GLY A 151 2.51 -18.60 -6.50
N SER A 152 2.04 -17.41 -6.87
CA SER A 152 2.81 -16.18 -6.65
C SER A 152 2.75 -15.67 -5.20
N HIS A 153 3.87 -15.05 -4.80
CA HIS A 153 4.07 -14.39 -3.51
C HIS A 153 4.68 -13.00 -3.70
N ILE A 154 3.86 -12.05 -4.13
CA ILE A 154 4.30 -10.66 -4.32
C ILE A 154 4.29 -9.93 -2.98
N ARG A 155 5.44 -9.35 -2.60
CA ARG A 155 5.55 -8.51 -1.39
C ARG A 155 4.71 -7.25 -1.59
N LYS A 156 3.74 -7.04 -0.70
CA LYS A 156 2.90 -5.84 -0.70
C LYS A 156 3.70 -4.62 -0.23
N PRO A 157 3.79 -3.54 -1.02
CA PRO A 157 4.38 -2.27 -0.60
C PRO A 157 3.66 -1.67 0.61
N ALA A 158 4.34 -0.78 1.35
CA ALA A 158 3.78 -0.20 2.58
C ALA A 158 2.44 0.51 2.35
N ASP A 159 2.32 1.25 1.24
CA ASP A 159 1.10 1.97 0.85
C ASP A 159 -0.08 1.02 0.65
N ILE A 160 0.16 -0.11 -0.05
CA ILE A 160 -0.86 -1.13 -0.30
C ILE A 160 -1.23 -1.87 0.98
N ARG A 161 -0.25 -2.19 1.84
CA ARG A 161 -0.54 -2.77 3.17
C ARG A 161 -1.40 -1.84 4.01
N THR A 162 -1.13 -0.54 3.96
CA THR A 162 -1.91 0.48 4.67
C THR A 162 -3.33 0.56 4.10
N MET A 163 -3.48 0.57 2.78
CA MET A 163 -4.78 0.57 2.12
C MET A 163 -5.61 -0.68 2.48
N ILE A 164 -4.98 -1.85 2.53
CA ILE A 164 -5.61 -3.09 2.98
C ILE A 164 -5.96 -3.01 4.47
N ALA A 165 -5.05 -2.55 5.33
CA ALA A 165 -5.32 -2.42 6.76
C ALA A 165 -6.50 -1.48 7.06
N ASN A 166 -6.59 -0.37 6.33
CA ASN A 166 -7.69 0.59 6.45
C ASN A 166 -9.05 0.01 6.05
N SER A 167 -9.08 -1.09 5.29
CA SER A 167 -10.32 -1.79 4.89
C SER A 167 -10.55 -3.12 5.60
N ALA A 168 -9.51 -3.69 6.22
CA ALA A 168 -9.56 -4.92 7.01
C ALA A 168 -9.76 -4.68 8.51
N ALA A 169 -9.70 -3.42 8.96
CA ALA A 169 -10.35 -3.02 10.21
C ALA A 169 -11.79 -3.55 10.17
N PRO A 170 -12.33 -4.13 11.27
CA PRO A 170 -13.57 -4.90 11.23
C PRO A 170 -14.62 -4.13 10.44
N ILE A 171 -15.10 -4.78 9.37
CA ILE A 171 -16.28 -4.38 8.62
C ILE A 171 -17.42 -4.46 9.63
N SER A 172 -17.62 -3.37 10.36
CA SER A 172 -18.87 -3.15 11.06
C SER A 172 -19.93 -3.23 9.98
N THR A 173 -20.83 -4.21 10.08
CA THR A 173 -22.02 -4.37 9.24
C THR A 173 -23.04 -3.23 9.45
N ALA A 174 -22.63 -2.15 10.12
CA ALA A 174 -23.24 -0.84 9.97
C ALA A 174 -22.96 -0.33 8.53
N PRO A 175 -23.85 0.47 7.94
CA PRO A 175 -23.54 1.17 6.70
C PRO A 175 -22.14 1.81 6.81
N SER A 176 -21.37 1.85 5.70
CA SER A 176 -20.17 2.71 5.62
C SER A 176 -20.49 4.02 6.34
N PRO A 177 -19.61 4.58 7.19
CA PRO A 177 -19.96 5.73 8.00
C PRO A 177 -20.17 7.01 7.16
N MET A 178 -20.53 6.92 5.88
CA MET A 178 -21.31 7.91 5.16
C MET A 178 -22.59 8.24 5.93
N GLU A 179 -22.43 9.16 6.88
CA GLU A 179 -23.45 10.05 7.38
C GLU A 179 -24.72 9.37 7.87
N THR A 180 -24.64 8.73 9.03
CA THR A 180 -25.87 8.49 9.81
C THR A 180 -26.62 9.82 10.00
N PRO A 181 -27.97 9.81 10.12
CA PRO A 181 -28.72 11.02 10.46
C PRO A 181 -28.16 11.75 11.70
N LEU A 182 -27.58 10.98 12.63
CA LEU A 182 -26.92 11.49 13.83
C LEU A 182 -25.60 12.21 13.51
N ALA A 183 -24.76 11.65 12.64
CA ALA A 183 -23.53 12.31 12.16
C ALA A 183 -23.85 13.59 11.37
N ARG A 184 -24.82 13.56 10.42
CA ARG A 184 -25.26 14.77 9.71
C ARG A 184 -25.75 15.84 10.66
N LYS A 185 -26.59 15.45 11.62
CA LYS A 185 -27.11 16.38 12.63
C LYS A 185 -25.97 16.99 13.43
N ALA A 186 -25.01 16.17 13.87
CA ALA A 186 -23.85 16.64 14.62
C ALA A 186 -22.98 17.62 13.81
N ILE A 187 -22.68 17.34 12.55
CA ILE A 187 -21.89 18.23 11.68
C ILE A 187 -22.64 19.54 11.40
N LYS A 188 -23.95 19.45 11.13
CA LYS A 188 -24.82 20.63 10.98
C LYS A 188 -24.82 21.50 12.23
N THR A 189 -24.92 20.89 13.41
CA THR A 189 -24.82 21.60 14.70
C THR A 189 -23.42 22.18 14.92
N LEU A 190 -22.37 21.45 14.56
CA LEU A 190 -20.97 21.89 14.68
C LEU A 190 -20.68 23.16 13.90
N PHE A 191 -21.27 23.29 12.71
CA PHE A 191 -21.08 24.45 11.83
C PHE A 191 -22.17 25.52 11.92
N GLU A 192 -23.21 25.31 12.74
CA GLU A 192 -24.32 26.26 12.93
C GLU A 192 -25.03 26.66 11.61
N GLY A 193 -25.07 25.75 10.62
CA GLY A 193 -25.56 26.06 9.27
C GLY A 193 -26.43 24.97 8.67
N ASP A 194 -27.63 25.35 8.19
CA ASP A 194 -28.58 24.44 7.55
C ASP A 194 -28.07 23.86 6.21
N HIS A 195 -27.11 24.54 5.58
CA HIS A 195 -26.53 24.21 4.28
C HIS A 195 -25.01 24.32 4.28
N VAL A 196 -24.34 23.81 5.32
CA VAL A 196 -22.88 23.69 5.31
C VAL A 196 -22.46 22.65 4.26
N THR A 197 -21.59 23.05 3.33
CA THR A 197 -20.89 22.08 2.47
C THR A 197 -19.61 21.69 3.20
N TYR A 198 -19.28 20.40 3.22
CA TYR A 198 -18.09 19.93 3.90
C TYR A 198 -17.58 18.63 3.29
N GLU A 199 -16.30 18.36 3.55
CA GLU A 199 -15.73 17.02 3.43
C GLU A 199 -15.54 16.45 4.84
N ALA A 200 -15.84 15.17 5.04
CA ALA A 200 -15.69 14.53 6.34
C ALA A 200 -14.92 13.21 6.22
N ALA A 201 -14.01 13.00 7.16
CA ALA A 201 -13.35 11.74 7.41
C ALA A 201 -13.87 11.13 8.71
N PHE A 202 -14.17 9.84 8.66
CA PHE A 202 -14.55 9.04 9.81
C PHE A 202 -13.33 8.26 10.25
N VAL A 203 -12.91 8.44 11.50
CA VAL A 203 -11.64 7.94 12.00
C VAL A 203 -11.75 7.62 13.48
N ASP A 204 -11.11 6.56 13.94
CA ASP A 204 -11.02 6.23 15.36
C ASP A 204 -9.84 6.98 16.00
N LEU A 205 -10.09 8.12 16.66
CA LEU A 205 -9.03 8.95 17.24
C LEU A 205 -8.49 8.36 18.53
N ASP A 206 -9.30 7.67 19.32
CA ASP A 206 -8.93 7.14 20.64
C ASP A 206 -8.61 5.64 20.65
N GLY A 207 -8.90 4.92 19.57
CA GLY A 207 -8.67 3.48 19.42
C GLY A 207 -9.77 2.62 20.07
N ASP A 208 -10.95 3.18 20.35
CA ASP A 208 -12.05 2.46 21.02
C ASP A 208 -12.95 1.66 20.04
N GLY A 209 -12.64 1.72 18.74
CA GLY A 209 -13.39 1.06 17.68
C GLY A 209 -14.62 1.82 17.19
N LYS A 210 -14.94 2.99 17.77
CA LYS A 210 -15.97 3.90 17.26
C LYS A 210 -15.34 4.95 16.35
N GLN A 211 -16.11 5.39 15.36
CA GLN A 211 -15.65 6.36 14.38
C GLN A 211 -15.97 7.78 14.85
N ASP A 212 -14.95 8.54 15.21
CA ASP A 212 -15.00 9.99 15.36
C ASP A 212 -15.08 10.66 13.98
N ILE A 213 -15.42 11.95 13.95
CA ILE A 213 -15.56 12.71 12.71
C ILE A 213 -14.57 13.87 12.71
N VAL A 214 -13.80 13.97 11.64
CA VAL A 214 -13.06 15.18 11.28
C VAL A 214 -13.73 15.77 10.05
N ALA A 215 -14.35 16.94 10.18
CA ALA A 215 -15.09 17.60 9.12
C ALA A 215 -14.42 18.91 8.72
N TYR A 216 -14.24 19.16 7.43
CA TYR A 216 -13.67 20.37 6.87
C TYR A 216 -14.75 21.12 6.08
N ALA A 217 -15.19 22.26 6.61
CA ALA A 217 -16.23 23.05 5.98
C ALA A 217 -15.70 23.84 4.79
N SER A 218 -16.53 23.96 3.76
CA SER A 218 -16.29 24.77 2.58
C SER A 218 -17.36 25.85 2.42
N GLY A 219 -16.97 26.95 1.78
CA GLY A 219 -17.84 28.10 1.54
C GLY A 219 -17.34 29.38 2.20
N PRO A 220 -17.83 30.54 1.74
CA PRO A 220 -17.32 31.86 2.17
C PRO A 220 -17.56 32.15 3.66
N GLU A 221 -18.56 31.51 4.27
CA GLU A 221 -18.87 31.61 5.72
C GLU A 221 -17.79 30.94 6.59
N TYR A 222 -17.09 29.94 6.06
CA TYR A 222 -16.17 29.08 6.82
C TYR A 222 -14.70 29.23 6.39
N CYS A 223 -14.47 29.83 5.23
CA CYS A 223 -13.17 29.94 4.58
C CYS A 223 -12.73 31.38 4.42
N GLY A 224 -11.46 31.65 4.73
CA GLY A 224 -10.77 32.89 4.43
C GLY A 224 -9.43 32.65 3.74
N SER A 225 -8.61 33.69 3.60
CA SER A 225 -7.29 33.59 2.96
C SER A 225 -6.29 32.69 3.70
N GLY A 226 -6.51 32.46 5.00
CA GLY A 226 -5.68 31.55 5.81
C GLY A 226 -6.15 30.08 5.79
N GLY A 227 -7.23 29.76 5.10
CA GLY A 227 -7.84 28.43 5.09
C GLY A 227 -9.25 28.41 5.67
N CYS A 228 -9.80 27.21 5.86
CA CYS A 228 -11.17 27.01 6.30
C CYS A 228 -11.28 26.49 7.74
N SER A 229 -12.52 26.41 8.22
CA SER A 229 -12.86 25.83 9.51
C SER A 229 -12.93 24.30 9.43
N MET A 230 -12.16 23.64 10.28
CA MET A 230 -12.24 22.21 10.56
C MET A 230 -12.94 21.98 11.90
N GLY A 231 -13.83 20.99 11.99
CA GLY A 231 -14.43 20.53 13.24
C GLY A 231 -14.05 19.09 13.55
N ILE A 232 -13.97 18.76 14.84
CA ILE A 232 -13.66 17.43 15.35
C ILE A 232 -14.75 17.01 16.33
N LEU A 233 -15.39 15.88 16.05
CA LEU A 233 -16.49 15.31 16.83
C LEU A 233 -16.09 13.92 17.33
N ARG A 234 -16.14 13.70 18.64
CA ARG A 234 -15.88 12.39 19.24
C ARG A 234 -17.15 11.56 19.33
N ALA A 235 -17.11 10.33 18.88
CA ALA A 235 -18.19 9.38 19.06
C ALA A 235 -18.42 9.07 20.54
N THR A 236 -19.69 9.06 20.93
CA THR A 236 -20.14 8.65 22.26
C THR A 236 -21.20 7.56 22.10
N GLY A 237 -21.56 6.90 23.21
CA GLY A 237 -22.65 5.91 23.18
C GLY A 237 -24.01 6.48 22.77
N LYS A 238 -24.18 7.81 22.70
CA LYS A 238 -25.45 8.49 22.39
C LYS A 238 -25.36 9.40 21.15
N GLY A 239 -24.20 9.56 20.55
CA GLY A 239 -23.99 10.47 19.42
C GLY A 239 -22.58 11.00 19.35
N TYR A 240 -22.44 12.32 19.27
CA TYR A 240 -21.14 12.97 19.07
C TYR A 240 -20.98 14.18 19.98
N ASP A 241 -19.83 14.29 20.61
CA ASP A 241 -19.41 15.47 21.36
C ASP A 241 -18.43 16.28 20.53
N THR A 242 -18.63 17.60 20.44
CA THR A 242 -17.65 18.49 19.81
C THR A 242 -16.41 18.61 20.69
N ILE A 243 -15.30 18.05 20.21
CA ILE A 243 -14.00 18.11 20.87
C ILE A 243 -13.01 19.01 20.11
N GLY A 244 -13.46 19.75 19.10
CA GLY A 244 -12.64 20.80 18.50
C GLY A 244 -13.34 21.52 17.38
N ARG A 245 -13.02 22.80 17.25
CA ARG A 245 -13.36 23.63 16.10
C ARG A 245 -12.17 24.54 15.84
N THR A 246 -11.46 24.25 14.76
CA THR A 246 -10.16 24.82 14.40
C THR A 246 -10.34 25.70 13.17
N THR A 247 -10.01 26.98 13.26
CA THR A 247 -10.02 27.89 12.13
C THR A 247 -8.66 27.91 11.44
N VAL A 248 -8.57 28.55 10.27
CA VAL A 248 -7.29 28.80 9.58
C VAL A 248 -6.54 27.50 9.25
N THR A 249 -7.30 26.44 8.94
CA THR A 249 -6.75 25.14 8.56
C THR A 249 -6.76 24.98 7.05
N GLN A 250 -5.72 24.36 6.51
CA GLN A 250 -5.64 24.00 5.10
C GLN A 250 -5.43 22.50 4.93
N LEU A 251 -5.92 22.01 3.80
CA LEU A 251 -5.73 20.63 3.37
C LEU A 251 -4.27 20.40 2.92
N PRO A 252 -3.71 19.20 3.11
CA PRO A 252 -4.38 18.00 3.59
C PRO A 252 -4.53 17.97 5.11
N ILE A 253 -5.60 17.32 5.59
CA ILE A 253 -5.75 16.97 7.01
C ILE A 253 -5.24 15.55 7.21
N ARG A 254 -4.36 15.36 8.20
CA ARG A 254 -3.66 14.11 8.43
C ARG A 254 -3.92 13.58 9.83
N LEU A 255 -4.06 12.25 9.95
CA LEU A 255 -3.96 11.52 11.20
C LEU A 255 -2.49 11.19 11.46
N LEU A 256 -1.96 11.63 12.60
CA LEU A 256 -0.58 11.35 12.97
C LEU A 256 -0.49 10.08 13.81
N SER A 257 0.66 9.41 13.75
CA SER A 257 0.94 8.24 14.61
C SER A 257 1.12 8.63 16.08
N SER A 258 1.44 9.89 16.38
CA SER A 258 1.55 10.38 17.76
C SER A 258 0.18 10.56 18.39
N ARG A 259 0.13 10.45 19.72
CA ARG A 259 -1.07 10.63 20.54
C ARG A 259 -0.80 11.60 21.68
N SER A 260 -1.82 12.37 22.06
CA SER A 260 -1.83 13.25 23.23
C SER A 260 -3.11 13.00 24.03
N HIS A 261 -2.99 12.72 25.32
CA HIS A 261 -4.13 12.42 26.20
C HIS A 261 -5.06 11.32 25.66
N GLY A 262 -4.48 10.28 25.05
CA GLY A 262 -5.21 9.11 24.53
C GLY A 262 -5.71 9.25 23.09
N LEU A 263 -5.82 10.46 22.55
CA LEU A 263 -6.28 10.70 21.18
C LEU A 263 -5.12 10.91 20.22
N HIS A 264 -5.28 10.48 18.96
CA HIS A 264 -4.35 10.76 17.88
C HIS A 264 -4.18 12.25 17.64
N ASP A 265 -2.93 12.70 17.46
CA ASP A 265 -2.68 14.07 17.03
C ASP A 265 -3.12 14.24 15.56
N LEU A 266 -3.53 15.45 15.20
CA LEU A 266 -3.88 15.80 13.82
C LEU A 266 -2.81 16.69 13.21
N GLY A 267 -2.54 16.53 11.91
CA GLY A 267 -1.70 17.41 11.13
C GLY A 267 -2.56 18.26 10.20
N VAL A 268 -2.33 19.57 10.18
CA VAL A 268 -2.97 20.49 9.23
C VAL A 268 -1.91 21.36 8.57
N ALA A 269 -2.19 21.83 7.35
CA ALA A 269 -1.39 22.89 6.76
C ALA A 269 -1.89 24.27 7.24
N VAL A 270 -0.98 25.22 7.38
CA VAL A 270 -1.29 26.64 7.55
C VAL A 270 -0.52 27.44 6.52
N SER A 271 -1.15 28.45 5.94
CA SER A 271 -0.46 29.45 5.11
C SER A 271 -1.27 30.75 5.09
N GLY A 272 -0.70 31.82 4.51
CA GLY A 272 -1.35 33.13 4.42
C GLY A 272 -0.64 34.20 5.27
N GLY A 273 -1.03 35.46 5.09
CA GLY A 273 -0.42 36.59 5.80
C GLY A 273 1.04 36.90 5.43
N GLY A 274 1.55 36.37 4.31
CA GLY A 274 2.92 36.56 3.85
C GLY A 274 3.93 35.50 4.31
N ALA A 275 3.50 34.51 5.09
CA ALA A 275 4.34 33.39 5.52
C ALA A 275 4.30 32.22 4.52
N SER A 276 5.43 31.52 4.38
CA SER A 276 5.49 30.23 3.68
C SER A 276 4.63 29.19 4.41
N GLY A 277 3.86 28.42 3.64
CA GLY A 277 3.02 27.37 4.19
C GLY A 277 3.84 26.31 4.91
N HIS A 278 3.34 25.83 6.05
CA HIS A 278 3.96 24.76 6.81
C HIS A 278 2.91 23.89 7.50
N ALA A 279 3.30 22.68 7.89
CA ALA A 279 2.44 21.76 8.61
C ALA A 279 2.53 22.02 10.13
N VAL A 280 1.38 21.97 10.81
CA VAL A 280 1.23 22.17 12.24
C VAL A 280 0.54 20.96 12.86
N ARG A 281 1.10 20.49 13.98
CA ARG A 281 0.54 19.42 14.80
C ARG A 281 -0.46 19.96 15.81
N LEU A 282 -1.70 19.51 15.71
CA LEU A 282 -2.77 19.73 16.66
C LEU A 282 -2.78 18.60 17.69
N ARG A 283 -2.35 18.91 18.91
CA ARG A 283 -2.37 17.98 20.04
C ARG A 283 -3.66 18.14 20.84
N PHE A 284 -4.30 17.03 21.18
CA PHE A 284 -5.44 17.06 22.10
C PHE A 284 -4.97 17.41 23.52
N ASP A 285 -5.59 18.42 24.14
CA ASP A 285 -5.20 18.93 25.46
C ASP A 285 -5.85 18.18 26.64
N GLY A 286 -6.60 17.10 26.36
CA GLY A 286 -7.41 16.37 27.32
C GLY A 286 -8.89 16.80 27.34
N ARG A 287 -9.23 17.91 26.69
CA ARG A 287 -10.60 18.41 26.51
C ARG A 287 -10.93 18.71 25.05
N ARG A 288 -10.02 19.35 24.32
CA ARG A 288 -10.22 19.75 22.92
C ARG A 288 -8.94 19.81 22.10
N TYR A 289 -9.08 19.78 20.79
CA TYR A 289 -8.04 20.23 19.87
C TYR A 289 -7.94 21.76 19.85
N PRO A 290 -6.76 22.33 19.53
CA PRO A 290 -6.56 23.78 19.47
C PRO A 290 -7.51 24.44 18.48
N SER A 291 -7.99 25.64 18.80
CA SER A 291 -8.95 26.36 17.95
C SER A 291 -8.29 27.12 16.79
N ASN A 292 -6.97 27.32 16.84
CA ASN A 292 -6.22 27.98 15.77
C ASN A 292 -4.77 27.46 15.76
N PRO A 293 -4.30 26.83 14.66
CA PRO A 293 -2.95 26.31 14.56
C PRO A 293 -1.88 27.40 14.57
N THR A 294 -2.19 28.61 14.10
CA THR A 294 -1.18 29.70 13.97
C THR A 294 -0.83 30.35 15.31
N THR A 295 -1.59 30.06 16.36
CA THR A 295 -1.31 30.53 17.73
C THR A 295 -0.54 29.52 18.57
N LEU A 296 -0.19 28.36 18.00
CA LEU A 296 0.55 27.32 18.70
C LEU A 296 2.05 27.65 18.76
N PRO A 297 2.78 27.16 19.78
CA PRO A 297 4.22 27.37 19.87
C PRO A 297 4.97 26.69 18.72
N ASP A 298 6.16 27.17 18.36
CA ASP A 298 6.99 26.63 17.26
C ASP A 298 7.24 25.12 17.34
N SER A 299 7.23 24.54 18.54
CA SER A 299 7.31 23.08 18.76
C SER A 299 6.15 22.28 18.14
N ALA A 300 5.06 22.93 17.75
CA ALA A 300 3.94 22.34 17.03
C ALA A 300 4.21 22.26 15.52
N THR A 301 5.15 23.05 14.99
CA THR A 301 5.55 23.00 13.58
C THR A 301 6.18 21.65 13.26
N MET A 302 5.68 21.01 12.21
CA MET A 302 6.13 19.70 11.78
C MET A 302 7.25 19.85 10.76
N SER A 303 8.36 19.15 10.98
CA SER A 303 9.52 19.14 10.05
C SER A 303 9.23 18.39 8.74
N THR A 304 8.21 17.52 8.72
CA THR A 304 7.79 16.74 7.56
C THR A 304 6.28 16.52 7.61
N GLU A 305 5.63 16.49 6.45
CA GLU A 305 4.21 16.12 6.32
C GLU A 305 3.96 14.63 6.50
N ALA A 306 4.25 14.11 7.70
CA ALA A 306 4.00 12.73 8.07
C ALA A 306 2.52 12.51 8.44
N GLY A 307 2.04 11.26 8.30
CA GLY A 307 0.71 10.84 8.73
C GLY A 307 -0.21 10.44 7.58
N HIS A 308 -1.24 9.65 7.93
CA HIS A 308 -2.25 9.19 6.99
C HIS A 308 -3.17 10.36 6.60
N VAL A 309 -3.39 10.56 5.30
CA VAL A 309 -4.27 11.63 4.83
C VAL A 309 -5.72 11.25 5.08
N LEU A 310 -6.40 12.03 5.92
CA LEU A 310 -7.83 11.90 6.21
C LEU A 310 -8.66 12.65 5.16
N ILE A 311 -8.27 13.89 4.85
CA ILE A 311 -8.92 14.74 3.84
C ILE A 311 -7.81 15.30 2.93
N PRO A 312 -7.77 14.93 1.65
CA PRO A 312 -6.71 15.33 0.73
C PRO A 312 -6.85 16.80 0.30
N SER A 313 -5.78 17.41 -0.21
CA SER A 313 -5.89 18.71 -0.88
C SER A 313 -6.78 18.60 -2.12
N ALA A 314 -7.62 19.62 -2.35
CA ALA A 314 -8.36 19.75 -3.60
C ALA A 314 -7.38 19.78 -4.78
N ARG A 315 -7.68 19.02 -5.84
CA ARG A 315 -6.91 18.99 -7.09
C ARG A 315 -7.16 20.23 -7.93
#